data_AF-A0A7W4IBB1-F1
#
_entry.id   AF-A0A7W4IBB1-F1
#
_cell.length_a   1.000
_cell.length_b   1.000
_cell.length_c   1.000
_cell.angle_alpha   90.00
_cell.angle_beta   90.00
_cell.angle_gamma   90.00
#
_symmetry.space_group_name_H-M   'P 1'
#
loop_
_entity.id
_entity.type
_entity.pdbx_description
1 polymer ?
#
loop_
_entity_poly.entity_id
_entity_poly.type
_entity_poly.pdbx_seq_one_letter_code
_entity_poly.pdbx_strand_id
1 'polypeptide(L)'
;MRRLAAMLATVLALAVGLAPLAAIAVDDPSEMLSDPAQEARAEAIGAQLRCLVCQNESIEDSSAGLARDLRHVVREHVARGESNRQIMDWMVDRYGNFIRLKPPLTIGTVLLWLMPVLALLVGGVVAFLSFRRARGTGPAPLSDDERARLTDLTRPR
;
A
#
# COMPACT_ATOMS: atom_id res chain seq x y z
N MET A 1 47.14 -27.25 11.22
CA MET A 1 46.38 -28.13 10.30
C MET A 1 45.10 -28.70 10.92
N ARG A 2 45.14 -29.42 12.05
CA ARG A 2 43.91 -30.01 12.68
C ARG A 2 42.82 -28.99 13.06
N ARG A 3 43.21 -27.80 13.54
CA ARG A 3 42.27 -26.71 13.88
C ARG A 3 41.61 -26.06 12.64
N LEU A 4 42.36 -25.98 11.53
CA LEU A 4 41.86 -25.46 10.25
C LEU A 4 40.89 -26.46 9.61
N ALA A 5 41.21 -27.76 9.66
CA ALA A 5 40.33 -28.82 9.20
C ALA A 5 39.02 -28.89 10.01
N ALA A 6 39.10 -28.71 11.33
CA ALA A 6 37.92 -28.64 12.20
C ALA A 6 37.04 -27.42 11.86
N MET A 7 37.62 -26.23 11.70
CA MET A 7 36.86 -25.03 11.31
C MET A 7 36.20 -25.18 9.93
N LEU A 8 36.91 -25.76 8.94
CA LEU A 8 36.35 -25.99 7.62
C LEU A 8 35.18 -26.99 7.66
N ALA A 9 35.30 -28.05 8.47
CA ALA A 9 34.24 -29.03 8.67
C ALA A 9 33.00 -28.42 9.35
N THR A 10 33.19 -27.54 10.34
CA THR A 10 32.07 -26.84 10.99
C THR A 10 31.37 -25.87 10.05
N VAL A 11 32.11 -25.12 9.23
CA VAL A 11 31.54 -24.21 8.22
C VAL A 11 30.77 -24.99 7.16
N LEU A 12 31.32 -26.12 6.69
CA LEU A 12 30.64 -26.98 5.73
C LEU A 12 29.38 -27.62 6.32
N ALA A 13 29.42 -28.06 7.58
CA ALA A 13 28.25 -28.60 8.28
C ALA A 13 27.16 -27.54 8.49
N LEU A 14 27.53 -26.30 8.78
CA LEU A 14 26.58 -25.19 8.89
C LEU A 14 25.97 -24.84 7.53
N ALA A 15 26.78 -24.78 6.48
CA ALA A 15 26.33 -24.50 5.11
C ALA A 15 25.38 -25.59 4.58
N VAL A 16 25.67 -26.86 4.86
CA VAL A 16 24.80 -27.99 4.50
C VAL A 16 23.52 -27.99 5.36
N GLY A 17 23.61 -27.62 6.65
CA GLY A 17 22.45 -27.50 7.54
C GLY A 17 21.49 -26.36 7.19
N LEU A 18 21.99 -25.31 6.53
CA LEU A 18 21.21 -24.15 6.05
C LEU A 18 20.64 -24.32 4.63
N ALA A 19 21.09 -25.35 3.89
CA ALA A 19 20.62 -25.64 2.53
C ALA A 19 19.11 -25.99 2.38
N PRO A 20 18.39 -26.59 3.36
CA PRO A 20 17.00 -26.99 3.12
C PRO A 20 16.00 -25.82 3.18
N LEU A 21 16.43 -24.58 3.42
CA LEU A 21 15.56 -23.40 3.37
C LEU A 21 15.32 -22.87 1.94
N ALA A 22 15.99 -23.42 0.92
CA ALA A 22 15.86 -22.97 -0.47
C ALA A 22 14.88 -23.78 -1.32
N ALA A 23 14.18 -24.78 -0.74
CA ALA A 23 13.11 -25.49 -1.42
C ALA A 23 11.81 -24.69 -1.32
N ILE A 24 11.64 -23.71 -2.21
CA ILE A 24 10.32 -23.18 -2.55
C ILE A 24 9.53 -24.32 -3.21
N ALA A 25 8.78 -25.05 -2.40
CA ALA A 25 7.97 -26.15 -2.84
C ALA A 25 6.78 -25.62 -3.64
N VAL A 26 6.71 -26.00 -4.92
CA VAL A 26 5.43 -26.10 -5.63
C VAL A 26 4.55 -27.02 -4.79
N ASP A 27 3.44 -26.50 -4.25
CA ASP A 27 2.61 -27.20 -3.26
C ASP A 27 2.12 -28.57 -3.75
N ASP A 28 1.82 -28.71 -5.04
CA ASP A 28 1.48 -29.99 -5.67
C ASP A 28 1.61 -29.91 -7.23
N PRO A 29 2.56 -30.62 -7.86
CA PRO A 29 2.74 -30.62 -9.31
C PRO A 29 1.53 -31.18 -10.10
N SER A 30 0.63 -31.90 -9.45
CA SER A 30 -0.57 -32.46 -10.10
C SER A 30 -1.60 -31.39 -10.47
N GLU A 31 -1.48 -30.18 -9.93
CA GLU A 31 -2.39 -29.07 -10.16
C GLU A 31 -2.05 -28.24 -11.40
N MET A 32 -0.89 -28.51 -12.03
CA MET A 32 -0.38 -27.74 -13.17
C MET A 32 -1.13 -28.06 -14.47
N LEU A 33 -1.35 -27.05 -15.31
CA LEU A 33 -1.86 -27.23 -16.66
C LEU A 33 -0.85 -27.96 -17.53
N SER A 34 -1.35 -28.80 -18.45
CA SER A 34 -0.52 -29.58 -19.36
C SER A 34 0.23 -28.73 -20.39
N ASP A 35 -0.31 -27.56 -20.73
CA ASP A 35 0.32 -26.59 -21.63
C ASP A 35 1.17 -25.59 -20.81
N PRO A 36 2.50 -25.58 -20.95
CA PRO A 36 3.38 -24.70 -20.20
C PRO A 36 3.09 -23.20 -20.39
N ALA A 37 2.59 -22.81 -21.57
CA ALA A 37 2.26 -21.40 -21.82
C ALA A 37 1.00 -20.98 -21.05
N GLN A 38 0.03 -21.88 -20.92
CA GLN A 38 -1.16 -21.66 -20.11
C GLN A 38 -0.83 -21.69 -18.61
N GLU A 39 0.04 -22.59 -18.17
CA GLU A 39 0.46 -22.64 -16.77
C GLU A 39 1.16 -21.34 -16.34
N ALA A 40 2.17 -20.90 -17.10
CA ALA A 40 2.87 -19.64 -16.82
C ALA A 40 1.92 -18.44 -16.81
N ARG A 41 0.87 -18.47 -17.64
CA ARG A 41 -0.17 -17.45 -17.66
C ARG A 41 -1.05 -17.52 -16.41
N ALA A 42 -1.42 -18.71 -15.94
CA ALA A 42 -2.19 -18.91 -14.73
C ALA A 42 -1.41 -18.39 -13.50
N GLU A 43 -0.14 -18.77 -13.37
CA GLU A 43 0.77 -18.29 -12.32
C GLU A 43 0.88 -16.75 -12.34
N ALA A 44 1.04 -16.14 -13.53
CA ALA A 44 1.12 -14.69 -13.66
C ALA A 44 -0.18 -13.97 -13.23
N ILE A 45 -1.33 -14.61 -13.38
CA ILE A 45 -2.62 -14.09 -12.88
C ILE A 45 -2.70 -14.28 -11.37
N GLY A 46 -2.35 -15.47 -10.86
CA GLY A 46 -2.36 -15.75 -9.43
C GLY A 46 -1.43 -14.84 -8.62
N ALA A 47 -0.26 -14.50 -9.16
CA ALA A 47 0.67 -13.55 -8.54
C ALA A 47 0.08 -12.12 -8.36
N GLN A 48 -1.01 -11.80 -9.07
CA GLN A 48 -1.74 -10.53 -8.94
C GLN A 48 -2.91 -10.62 -7.95
N LEU A 49 -3.27 -11.81 -7.50
CA LEU A 49 -4.35 -12.08 -6.55
C LEU A 49 -3.77 -12.30 -5.16
N ARG A 50 -4.39 -11.68 -4.15
CA ARG A 50 -4.03 -11.79 -2.74
C ARG A 50 -4.73 -12.98 -2.09
N CYS A 51 -4.03 -13.70 -1.22
CA CYS A 51 -4.68 -14.62 -0.30
C CYS A 51 -5.52 -13.85 0.74
N LEU A 52 -6.84 -14.06 0.74
CA LEU A 52 -7.80 -13.34 1.61
C LEU A 52 -7.67 -13.69 3.10
N VAL A 53 -7.04 -14.82 3.41
CA VAL A 53 -6.84 -15.30 4.80
C VAL A 53 -5.40 -15.10 5.29
N CYS A 54 -4.55 -14.46 4.48
CA CYS A 54 -3.13 -14.36 4.73
C CYS A 54 -2.63 -12.91 4.82
N GLN A 55 -1.38 -12.73 5.27
CA GLN A 55 -0.79 -11.41 5.52
C GLN A 55 -0.15 -10.83 4.25
N ASN A 56 -0.98 -10.30 3.35
CA ASN A 56 -0.55 -9.56 2.15
C ASN A 56 0.43 -10.33 1.24
N GLU A 57 0.14 -11.60 1.00
CA GLU A 57 0.84 -12.47 0.06
C GLU A 57 -0.04 -12.83 -1.13
N SER A 58 0.58 -13.23 -2.24
CA SER A 58 -0.17 -13.69 -3.42
C SER A 58 -0.74 -15.09 -3.19
N ILE A 59 -1.71 -15.51 -4.01
CA ILE A 59 -2.21 -16.89 -3.96
C ILE A 59 -1.19 -17.92 -4.49
N GLU A 60 -0.17 -17.47 -5.24
CA GLU A 60 0.92 -18.35 -5.70
C GLU A 60 2.00 -18.54 -4.62
N ASP A 61 2.21 -17.55 -3.77
CA ASP A 61 3.21 -17.60 -2.69
C ASP A 61 2.67 -18.25 -1.40
N SER A 62 1.34 -18.39 -1.28
CA SER A 62 0.68 -18.85 -0.07
C SER A 62 0.33 -20.35 -0.11
N SER A 63 0.68 -21.06 0.97
CA SER A 63 0.30 -22.47 1.18
C SER A 63 -1.08 -22.65 1.84
N ALA A 64 -1.84 -21.57 2.03
CA ALA A 64 -3.18 -21.66 2.60
C ALA A 64 -4.13 -22.47 1.71
N GLY A 65 -5.03 -23.24 2.32
CA GLY A 65 -6.03 -24.04 1.59
C GLY A 65 -6.87 -23.18 0.63
N LEU A 66 -7.28 -21.98 1.05
CA LEU A 66 -8.01 -21.04 0.19
C LEU A 66 -7.17 -20.58 -1.01
N ALA A 67 -5.86 -20.38 -0.84
CA ALA A 67 -4.99 -19.98 -1.95
C ALA A 67 -4.89 -21.09 -2.99
N ARG A 68 -4.80 -22.36 -2.55
CA ARG A 68 -4.87 -23.53 -3.43
C ARG A 68 -6.19 -23.60 -4.20
N ASP A 69 -7.33 -23.43 -3.52
CA ASP A 69 -8.64 -23.42 -4.18
C ASP A 69 -8.75 -22.32 -5.24
N LEU A 70 -8.26 -21.11 -4.95
CA LEU A 70 -8.27 -20.00 -5.90
C LEU A 70 -7.33 -20.26 -7.10
N ARG A 71 -6.17 -20.88 -6.86
CA ARG A 71 -5.23 -21.32 -7.91
C ARG A 71 -5.86 -22.30 -8.88
N HIS A 72 -6.67 -23.24 -8.40
CA HIS A 72 -7.47 -24.15 -9.22
C HIS A 72 -8.46 -23.41 -10.10
N VAL A 73 -9.20 -22.47 -9.51
CA VAL A 73 -10.17 -21.67 -10.25
C VAL A 73 -9.50 -20.84 -11.35
N VAL A 74 -8.35 -20.20 -11.08
CA VAL A 74 -7.60 -19.48 -12.11
C VAL A 74 -7.23 -20.41 -13.27
N ARG A 75 -6.68 -21.59 -12.97
CA ARG A 75 -6.26 -22.56 -13.99
C ARG A 75 -7.43 -23.08 -14.81
N GLU A 76 -8.59 -23.34 -14.19
CA GLU A 76 -9.82 -23.71 -14.89
C GLU A 76 -10.24 -22.62 -15.88
N HIS A 77 -10.25 -21.36 -15.45
CA HIS A 77 -10.59 -20.24 -16.33
C HIS A 77 -9.59 -20.06 -17.50
N VAL A 78 -8.29 -20.25 -17.23
CA VAL A 78 -7.25 -20.22 -18.26
C VAL A 78 -7.47 -21.34 -19.28
N ALA A 79 -7.75 -22.57 -18.83
CA ALA A 79 -8.03 -23.73 -19.67
C ALA A 79 -9.29 -23.55 -20.52
N ARG A 80 -10.28 -22.79 -20.02
CA ARG A 80 -11.48 -22.39 -20.79
C ARG A 80 -11.20 -21.33 -21.86
N GLY A 81 -9.96 -20.83 -21.98
CA GLY A 81 -9.55 -19.85 -22.99
C GLY A 81 -10.01 -18.42 -22.70
N GLU A 82 -10.44 -18.11 -21.47
CA GLU A 82 -10.83 -16.75 -21.09
C GLU A 82 -9.62 -15.82 -21.08
N SER A 83 -9.83 -14.53 -21.34
CA SER A 83 -8.78 -13.49 -21.30
C SER A 83 -8.43 -13.07 -19.87
N ASN A 84 -7.21 -12.53 -19.64
CA ASN A 84 -6.78 -12.11 -18.29
C ASN A 84 -7.77 -11.14 -17.63
N ARG A 85 -8.37 -10.26 -18.42
CA ARG A 85 -9.36 -9.29 -17.92
C ARG A 85 -10.62 -10.00 -17.41
N GLN A 86 -11.16 -10.94 -18.18
CA GLN A 86 -12.33 -11.72 -17.77
C GLN A 86 -12.08 -12.50 -16.48
N ILE A 87 -10.91 -13.13 -16.36
CA ILE A 87 -10.52 -13.88 -15.16
C ILE A 87 -10.43 -12.95 -13.95
N MET A 88 -9.74 -11.81 -14.09
CA MET A 88 -9.62 -10.83 -13.00
C MET A 88 -10.96 -10.20 -12.62
N ASP A 89 -11.84 -9.96 -13.58
CA ASP A 89 -13.17 -9.39 -13.34
C ASP A 89 -14.08 -10.41 -12.66
N TRP A 90 -14.02 -11.69 -13.06
CA TRP A 90 -14.73 -12.78 -12.38
C TRP A 90 -14.27 -12.93 -10.92
N MET A 91 -12.96 -12.85 -10.67
CA MET A 91 -12.42 -12.89 -9.32
C MET A 91 -12.92 -11.73 -8.47
N VAL A 92 -12.97 -10.51 -9.03
CA VAL A 92 -13.50 -9.34 -8.32
C VAL A 92 -15.01 -9.43 -8.09
N ASP A 93 -15.78 -9.92 -9.05
CA ASP A 93 -17.22 -10.07 -8.92
C ASP A 93 -17.58 -10.97 -7.73
N ARG A 94 -16.79 -12.03 -7.52
CA ARG A 94 -17.04 -13.03 -6.47
C ARG A 94 -16.38 -12.72 -5.12
N TYR A 95 -15.19 -12.14 -5.13
CA TYR A 95 -14.38 -11.91 -3.92
C TYR A 95 -14.13 -10.43 -3.59
N GLY A 96 -14.67 -9.52 -4.42
CA GLY A 96 -14.51 -8.08 -4.27
C GLY A 96 -13.14 -7.57 -4.70
N ASN A 97 -12.95 -6.25 -4.64
CA ASN A 97 -11.68 -5.61 -5.04
C ASN A 97 -10.49 -5.99 -4.14
N PHE A 98 -10.74 -6.47 -2.92
CA PHE A 98 -9.69 -6.84 -1.96
C PHE A 98 -8.88 -8.07 -2.38
N ILE A 99 -9.42 -8.90 -3.29
CA ILE A 99 -8.67 -10.02 -3.86
C ILE A 99 -7.52 -9.56 -4.75
N ARG A 100 -7.53 -8.33 -5.26
CA ARG A 100 -6.38 -7.82 -6.02
C ARG A 100 -5.26 -7.47 -5.05
N LEU A 101 -4.08 -8.06 -5.25
CA LEU A 101 -2.89 -7.73 -4.46
C LEU A 101 -2.50 -6.26 -4.64
N LYS A 102 -2.69 -5.74 -5.87
CA LYS A 102 -2.55 -4.33 -6.20
C LYS A 102 -3.93 -3.74 -6.49
N PRO A 103 -4.49 -2.91 -5.60
CA PRO A 103 -5.80 -2.31 -5.82
C PRO A 103 -5.78 -1.37 -7.05
N PRO A 104 -6.88 -1.30 -7.82
CA PRO A 104 -6.94 -0.45 -8.99
C PRO A 104 -6.95 1.03 -8.62
N LEU A 105 -6.40 1.87 -9.51
CA LEU A 105 -6.54 3.32 -9.41
C LEU A 105 -7.97 3.70 -9.82
N THR A 106 -8.82 3.93 -8.83
CA THR A 106 -10.19 4.41 -9.03
C THR A 106 -10.28 5.90 -8.70
N ILE A 107 -11.37 6.56 -9.13
CA ILE A 107 -11.67 7.94 -8.75
C ILE A 107 -11.73 8.07 -7.22
N GLY A 108 -12.30 7.07 -6.54
CA GLY A 108 -12.34 7.02 -5.06
C GLY A 108 -10.94 6.96 -4.45
N THR A 109 -10.05 6.14 -5.01
CA THR A 109 -8.63 6.09 -4.61
C THR A 109 -7.98 7.46 -4.76
N VAL A 110 -8.12 8.10 -5.92
CA VAL A 110 -7.52 9.42 -6.17
C VAL A 110 -8.07 10.46 -5.21
N LEU A 111 -9.39 10.50 -5.01
CA LEU A 111 -10.04 11.45 -4.11
C LEU A 111 -9.55 11.27 -2.66
N LEU A 112 -9.46 10.03 -2.19
CA LEU A 112 -8.96 9.70 -0.85
C LEU A 112 -7.54 10.23 -0.64
N TRP A 113 -6.67 10.08 -1.64
CA TRP A 113 -5.28 10.56 -1.58
C TRP A 113 -5.16 12.08 -1.74
N LEU A 114 -6.12 12.75 -2.39
CA LEU A 114 -6.15 14.21 -2.52
C LEU A 114 -6.75 14.92 -1.30
N MET A 115 -7.53 14.23 -0.47
CA MET A 115 -8.16 14.82 0.72
C MET A 115 -7.17 15.52 1.67
N PRO A 116 -6.00 14.97 2.02
CA PRO A 116 -5.02 15.67 2.85
C PRO A 116 -4.54 16.98 2.25
N VAL A 117 -4.28 17.01 0.93
CA VAL A 117 -3.84 18.23 0.23
C VAL A 117 -4.97 19.26 0.23
N LEU A 118 -6.20 18.84 -0.06
CA LEU A 118 -7.37 19.70 -0.05
C LEU A 118 -7.61 20.30 1.34
N ALA A 119 -7.51 19.49 2.40
CA ALA A 119 -7.65 19.94 3.78
C ALA A 119 -6.60 20.98 4.15
N LEU A 120 -5.33 20.77 3.76
CA LEU A 120 -4.25 21.74 3.98
C LEU A 120 -4.47 23.05 3.22
N LEU A 121 -4.92 22.99 1.97
CA LEU A 121 -5.22 24.19 1.17
C LEU A 121 -6.38 24.98 1.79
N VAL A 122 -7.47 24.31 2.12
CA VAL A 122 -8.65 24.95 2.73
C VAL A 122 -8.28 25.55 4.09
N GLY A 123 -7.64 24.77 4.97
CA GLY A 123 -7.20 25.23 6.28
C GLY A 123 -6.21 26.39 6.20
N GLY A 124 -5.25 26.32 5.26
CA GLY A 124 -4.26 27.36 5.02
C GLY A 124 -4.90 28.67 4.53
N VAL A 125 -5.86 28.59 3.60
CA VAL A 125 -6.63 29.75 3.12
C VAL A 125 -7.43 30.37 4.27
N VAL A 126 -8.14 29.56 5.06
CA VAL A 126 -8.93 30.04 6.21
C VAL A 126 -8.03 30.72 7.24
N ALA A 127 -6.89 30.11 7.58
CA ALA A 127 -5.91 30.69 8.50
C ALA A 127 -5.36 32.02 7.97
N PHE A 128 -4.94 32.07 6.69
CA PHE A 128 -4.40 33.26 6.06
C PHE A 128 -5.41 34.42 6.06
N LEU A 129 -6.66 34.17 5.68
CA LEU A 129 -7.73 35.18 5.70
C LEU A 129 -8.01 35.68 7.12
N SER A 130 -8.01 34.77 8.10
CA SER A 130 -8.20 35.11 9.52
C SER A 130 -7.07 36.01 10.05
N PHE A 131 -5.82 35.68 9.75
CA PHE A 131 -4.66 36.50 10.13
C PHE A 131 -4.67 37.87 9.46
N ARG A 132 -5.08 37.97 8.19
CA ARG A 132 -5.21 39.26 7.50
C ARG A 132 -6.28 40.14 8.14
N ARG A 133 -7.42 39.55 8.51
CA ARG A 133 -8.52 40.28 9.15
C ARG A 133 -8.12 40.82 10.53
N ALA A 134 -7.39 40.02 11.32
CA ALA A 134 -6.88 40.44 12.63
C ALA A 134 -5.87 41.60 12.58
N ARG A 135 -5.08 41.71 11.49
CA ARG A 135 -4.16 42.84 11.29
C ARG A 135 -4.83 44.13 10.79
N GLY A 136 -6.02 44.05 10.22
CA GLY A 136 -6.79 45.20 9.76
C GLY A 136 -7.54 45.92 10.88
N THR A 137 -7.73 45.27 12.03
CA THR A 137 -8.28 45.87 13.25
C THR A 137 -7.14 46.40 14.12
N GLY A 138 -6.48 47.47 13.67
CA GLY A 138 -5.76 48.33 14.61
C GLY A 138 -6.76 48.95 15.60
N PRO A 139 -6.33 49.31 16.83
CA PRO A 139 -7.18 50.10 17.70
C PRO A 139 -7.67 51.34 16.94
N ALA A 140 -8.94 51.70 17.13
CA ALA A 140 -9.51 52.88 16.49
C ALA A 140 -8.58 54.09 16.72
N PRO A 141 -8.36 54.94 15.71
CA PRO A 141 -7.51 56.12 15.88
C PRO A 141 -8.05 56.95 17.05
N LEU A 142 -7.16 57.41 17.93
CA LEU A 142 -7.52 58.18 19.12
C LEU A 142 -8.46 59.32 18.74
N SER A 143 -9.53 59.49 19.51
CA SER A 143 -10.38 60.69 19.42
C SER A 143 -9.57 61.93 19.77
N ASP A 144 -10.04 63.10 19.34
CA ASP A 144 -9.33 64.36 19.60
C ASP A 144 -9.19 64.63 21.11
N ASP A 145 -10.21 64.25 21.90
CA ASP A 145 -10.18 64.33 23.38
C ASP A 145 -9.12 63.41 23.99
N GLU A 146 -9.00 62.17 23.49
CA GLU A 146 -7.98 61.23 23.95
C GLU A 146 -6.58 61.72 23.60
N ARG A 147 -6.37 62.31 22.41
CA ARG A 147 -5.08 62.90 22.01
C ARG A 147 -4.72 64.07 22.91
N ALA A 148 -5.65 64.98 23.17
CA ALA A 148 -5.43 66.14 24.03
C ALA A 148 -5.03 65.70 25.45
N ARG A 149 -5.69 64.69 25.99
CA ARG A 149 -5.35 64.10 27.31
C ARG A 149 -3.97 63.44 27.31
N LEU A 150 -3.61 62.74 26.24
CA LEU A 150 -2.31 62.07 26.14
C LEU A 150 -1.16 63.08 26.06
N THR A 151 -1.35 64.17 25.31
CA THR A 151 -0.40 65.30 25.23
C THR A 151 -0.20 65.98 26.58
N ASP A 152 -1.26 66.15 27.37
CA ASP A 152 -1.16 66.73 28.72
C ASP A 152 -0.34 65.82 29.67
N LEU A 153 -0.59 64.50 29.62
CA LEU A 153 0.11 63.52 30.47
C LEU A 153 1.58 63.30 30.09
N THR A 154 1.95 63.51 28.83
CA THR A 154 3.33 63.31 28.32
C THR A 154 4.15 64.60 28.26
N ARG A 155 3.58 65.75 28.68
CA ARG A 155 4.31 67.01 28.72
C ARG A 155 5.46 66.91 29.74
N PRO A 156 6.73 67.08 29.33
CA PRO A 156 7.83 67.10 30.27
C PRO A 156 7.69 68.30 31.21
N ARG A 157 8.01 68.09 32.49
CA ARG A 157 7.97 69.14 33.52
C ARG A 157 9.12 70.13 33.36
#